data_AF-B8AY02-F1
#
_entry.id   AF-B8AY02-F1
#
_cell.length_a   1.000
_cell.length_b   1.000
_cell.length_c   1.000
_cell.angle_alpha   90.00
_cell.angle_beta   90.00
_cell.angle_gamma   90.00
#
_symmetry.space_group_name_H-M   'P 1'
#
loop_
_entity.id
_entity.type
_entity.pdbx_description
1 polymer ?
#
loop_
_entity_poly.entity_id
_entity_poly.type
_entity_poly.pdbx_seq_one_letter_code
_entity_poly.pdbx_strand_id
1 'polypeptide(L)'
;MPYLGAAAALAGATFLSCSRLPRRRCRNPRCRGLVKALEFDVQLQTEEAVRAGTGSTSGGADAAMWREIEALPWKGGQGGNNPDYECLRAELRRMAPPNGRAVLLFRNRCGCPIAKLEGWGVPKSKRRSKR
;
A
#
# COMPACT_ATOMS: atom_id res chain seq x y z
N MET A 1 57.08 12.00 7.56
CA MET A 1 55.96 11.06 7.61
C MET A 1 54.63 11.71 7.16
N PRO A 2 54.52 12.22 5.91
CA PRO A 2 53.29 12.88 5.43
C PRO A 2 52.15 11.92 5.05
N TYR A 3 52.46 10.64 4.83
CA TYR A 3 51.50 9.65 4.35
C TYR A 3 50.48 9.18 5.42
N LEU A 4 50.81 9.33 6.71
CA LEU A 4 49.92 8.97 7.82
C LEU A 4 48.72 9.93 7.93
N GLY A 5 48.94 11.22 7.68
CA GLY A 5 47.85 12.22 7.67
C GLY A 5 46.89 12.06 6.50
N ALA A 6 47.41 11.70 5.32
CA ALA A 6 46.60 11.45 4.13
C ALA A 6 45.71 10.20 4.27
N ALA A 7 46.22 9.13 4.90
CA ALA A 7 45.45 7.91 5.16
C ALA A 7 44.28 8.15 6.13
N ALA A 8 44.48 8.96 7.17
CA ALA A 8 43.44 9.31 8.14
C ALA A 8 42.32 10.16 7.51
N ALA A 9 42.67 11.09 6.59
CA ALA A 9 41.70 11.92 5.88
C ALA A 9 40.81 11.12 4.91
N LEU A 10 41.40 10.15 4.19
CA LEU A 10 40.66 9.26 3.29
C LEU A 10 39.74 8.30 4.07
N ALA A 11 40.21 7.76 5.20
CA ALA A 11 39.39 6.95 6.08
C ALA A 11 38.17 7.74 6.61
N GLY A 12 38.38 8.97 7.12
CA GLY A 12 37.31 9.82 7.61
C GLY A 12 36.23 10.14 6.56
N ALA A 13 36.64 10.40 5.31
CA ALA A 13 35.71 10.69 4.22
C ALA A 13 34.83 9.48 3.83
N THR A 14 35.35 8.25 3.92
CA THR A 14 34.55 7.04 3.64
C THR A 14 33.51 6.75 4.73
N PHE A 15 33.85 6.95 6.01
CA PHE A 15 32.90 6.79 7.12
C PHE A 15 31.75 7.81 7.09
N LEU A 16 32.03 9.06 6.71
CA LEU A 16 31.00 10.10 6.53
C LEU A 16 30.16 9.94 5.25
N SER A 17 30.59 9.12 4.30
CA SER A 17 29.82 8.81 3.08
C SER A 17 28.87 7.61 3.25
N CYS A 18 29.14 6.69 4.19
CA CYS A 18 28.28 5.54 4.46
C CYS A 18 27.00 5.89 5.26
N SER A 19 26.96 7.02 5.97
CA SER A 19 25.76 7.51 6.66
C SER A 19 24.73 8.16 5.70
N ARG A 20 25.11 8.36 4.43
CA ARG A 20 24.23 8.82 3.34
C ARG A 20 23.76 7.67 2.45
N LEU A 21 23.45 6.50 3.03
CA LEU A 21 22.61 5.54 2.32
C LEU A 21 21.33 6.29 1.87
N PRO A 22 21.00 6.30 0.56
CA PRO A 22 19.88 7.08 0.04
C PRO A 22 18.66 6.72 0.86
N ARG A 23 18.00 7.75 1.42
CA ARG A 23 16.91 7.61 2.40
C ARG A 23 15.95 6.52 1.94
N ARG A 24 16.11 5.30 2.47
CA ARG A 24 15.22 4.16 2.18
C ARG A 24 13.81 4.39 2.72
N ARG A 25 13.63 5.47 3.48
CA ARG A 25 12.37 5.92 4.05
C ARG A 25 11.87 7.12 3.26
N CYS A 26 10.58 7.12 2.92
CA CYS A 26 9.92 8.29 2.38
C CYS A 26 9.58 9.28 3.51
N ARG A 27 8.93 10.40 3.19
CA ARG A 27 8.49 11.41 4.17
C ARG A 27 7.26 10.97 5.00
N ASN A 28 6.74 9.76 4.80
CA ASN A 28 5.63 9.24 5.63
C ASN A 28 6.16 8.92 7.04
N PRO A 29 5.59 9.50 8.12
CA PRO A 29 6.02 9.23 9.49
C PRO A 29 5.87 7.75 9.89
N ARG A 30 5.00 6.98 9.23
CA ARG A 30 4.81 5.54 9.43
C ARG A 30 5.72 4.66 8.55
N CYS A 31 6.68 5.25 7.85
CA CYS A 31 7.54 4.50 6.93
C CYS A 31 8.48 3.53 7.66
N ARG A 32 8.34 2.23 7.37
CA ARG A 32 9.19 1.17 7.93
C ARG A 32 10.57 1.06 7.27
N GLY A 33 10.77 1.66 6.09
CA GLY A 33 12.06 1.69 5.41
C GLY A 33 12.55 0.31 4.96
N LEU A 34 11.63 -0.52 4.44
CA LEU A 34 11.93 -1.88 4.04
C LEU A 34 13.01 -1.93 2.96
N VAL A 35 13.85 -2.98 2.99
CA VAL A 35 14.99 -3.15 2.06
C VAL A 35 14.56 -3.80 0.75
N LYS A 36 13.59 -4.71 0.80
CA LYS A 36 12.99 -5.41 -0.33
C LYS A 36 11.49 -5.50 -0.13
N ALA A 37 10.81 -4.35 -0.13
CA ALA A 37 9.35 -4.37 -0.11
C ALA A 37 8.82 -5.00 -1.40
N LEU A 38 7.74 -5.76 -1.27
CA LEU A 38 6.94 -6.15 -2.42
C LEU A 38 6.35 -4.88 -3.06
N GLU A 39 6.43 -4.80 -4.38
CA GLU A 39 5.97 -3.62 -5.14
C GLU A 39 4.46 -3.51 -5.17
N PHE A 40 3.76 -4.64 -5.04
CA PHE A 40 2.32 -4.73 -5.09
C PHE A 40 1.77 -5.80 -4.14
N ASP A 41 0.69 -5.52 -3.43
CA ASP A 41 -0.03 -6.51 -2.62
C ASP A 41 -1.53 -6.46 -2.88
N VAL A 42 -2.17 -7.64 -2.90
CA VAL A 42 -3.63 -7.78 -2.99
C VAL A 42 -4.18 -8.00 -1.60
N GLN A 43 -5.12 -7.15 -1.18
CA GLN A 43 -5.82 -7.26 0.09
C GLN A 43 -7.31 -7.51 -0.15
N LEU A 44 -7.84 -8.58 0.44
CA LEU A 44 -9.26 -8.89 0.40
C LEU A 44 -9.93 -8.33 1.65
N GLN A 45 -10.90 -7.45 1.45
CA GLN A 45 -11.72 -6.89 2.51
C GLN A 45 -13.09 -7.53 2.46
N THR A 46 -13.44 -8.25 3.53
CA THR A 46 -14.78 -8.79 3.71
C THR A 46 -15.77 -7.66 3.96
N GLU A 47 -17.06 -7.98 3.81
CA GLU A 47 -18.16 -7.06 4.09
C GLU A 47 -18.05 -6.40 5.49
N GLU A 48 -17.62 -7.16 6.49
CA GLU A 48 -17.42 -6.67 7.86
C GLU A 48 -16.27 -5.67 7.96
N ALA A 49 -15.14 -5.96 7.30
CA ALA A 49 -13.97 -5.08 7.27
C ALA A 49 -14.27 -3.77 6.55
N VAL A 50 -15.02 -3.83 5.44
CA VAL A 50 -15.48 -2.64 4.72
C VAL A 50 -16.38 -1.79 5.63
N ARG A 51 -17.38 -2.40 6.28
CA ARG A 51 -18.29 -1.69 7.20
C ARG A 51 -17.58 -1.09 8.40
N ALA A 52 -16.60 -1.80 8.96
CA ALA A 52 -15.77 -1.29 10.05
C ALA A 52 -14.95 -0.06 9.63
N GLY A 53 -14.40 -0.07 8.41
CA GLY A 53 -13.64 1.05 7.84
C GLY A 53 -14.50 2.31 7.60
N THR A 54 -15.73 2.14 7.12
CA THR A 54 -16.60 3.27 6.72
C THR A 54 -17.41 3.89 7.86
N GLY A 55 -17.61 3.20 8.99
CA GLY A 55 -18.55 3.66 10.03
C GLY A 55 -18.23 3.33 11.48
N SER A 56 -17.14 2.62 11.79
CA SER A 56 -16.85 2.27 13.19
C SER A 56 -15.85 3.24 13.84
N THR A 57 -16.24 3.78 14.99
CA THR A 57 -15.41 4.48 15.99
C THR A 57 -14.44 3.53 16.72
N SER A 58 -14.27 2.29 16.24
CA SER A 58 -13.31 1.34 16.80
C SER A 58 -11.89 1.82 16.48
N GLY A 59 -11.26 2.50 17.44
CA GLY A 59 -9.91 3.06 17.37
C GLY A 59 -8.80 2.00 17.37
N GLY A 60 -8.89 1.02 16.48
CA GLY A 60 -7.87 -0.02 16.27
C GLY A 60 -6.85 0.35 15.19
N ALA A 61 -5.68 -0.30 15.24
CA ALA A 61 -4.63 -0.12 14.24
C ALA A 61 -5.10 -0.44 12.81
N ASP A 62 -5.99 -1.43 12.64
CA ASP A 62 -6.53 -1.83 11.35
C ASP A 62 -7.45 -0.75 10.75
N ALA A 63 -8.30 -0.12 11.56
CA ALA A 63 -9.16 0.98 11.09
C ALA A 63 -8.33 2.16 10.57
N ALA A 64 -7.24 2.51 11.25
CA ALA A 64 -6.32 3.55 10.79
C ALA A 64 -5.62 3.18 9.48
N MET A 65 -5.26 1.90 9.30
CA MET A 65 -4.69 1.39 8.05
C MET A 65 -5.70 1.44 6.90
N TRP A 66 -6.96 1.05 7.14
CA TRP A 66 -8.01 1.10 6.11
C TRP A 66 -8.32 2.52 5.66
N ARG A 67 -8.35 3.49 6.59
CA ARG A 67 -8.48 4.91 6.22
C ARG A 67 -7.31 5.42 5.39
N GLU A 68 -6.08 5.00 5.71
CA GLU A 68 -4.90 5.34 4.90
C GLU A 68 -5.06 4.80 3.48
N ILE A 69 -5.53 3.55 3.34
CA ILE A 69 -5.83 2.94 2.03
C ILE A 69 -6.97 3.68 1.31
N GLU A 70 -8.01 4.11 2.03
CA GLU A 70 -9.12 4.85 1.44
C GLU A 70 -8.69 6.21 0.87
N ALA A 71 -7.74 6.87 1.53
CA ALA A 71 -7.17 8.14 1.10
C ALA A 71 -6.14 8.02 -0.04
N LEU A 72 -5.68 6.82 -0.40
CA LEU A 72 -4.73 6.65 -1.50
C LEU A 72 -5.33 7.05 -2.85
N PRO A 73 -4.53 7.65 -3.75
CA PRO A 73 -4.97 7.97 -5.09
C PRO A 73 -5.27 6.68 -5.88
N TRP A 74 -6.27 6.76 -6.75
CA TRP A 74 -6.64 5.70 -7.65
C TRP A 74 -5.68 5.65 -8.85
N LYS A 75 -5.09 4.50 -9.11
CA LYS A 75 -4.29 4.29 -10.32
C LYS A 75 -5.23 4.26 -11.54
N GLY A 76 -4.95 5.12 -12.52
CA GLY A 76 -5.82 5.29 -13.70
C GLY A 76 -7.03 6.20 -13.48
N GLY A 77 -7.06 6.99 -12.40
CA GLY A 77 -8.11 7.98 -12.14
C GLY A 77 -9.29 7.46 -11.31
N GLN A 78 -10.03 8.38 -10.69
CA GLN A 78 -11.11 8.11 -9.73
C GLN A 78 -12.31 7.35 -10.35
N GLY A 79 -12.46 7.43 -11.68
CA GLY A 79 -13.56 6.81 -12.43
C GLY A 79 -13.22 5.52 -13.18
N GLY A 80 -11.98 5.02 -13.09
CA GLY A 80 -11.61 3.76 -13.75
C GLY A 80 -11.63 3.73 -15.27
N ASN A 81 -11.82 4.87 -15.93
CA ASN A 81 -11.89 4.95 -17.39
C ASN A 81 -10.53 4.84 -18.10
N ASN A 82 -9.50 4.28 -17.45
CA ASN A 82 -8.25 3.97 -18.12
C ASN A 82 -8.31 2.51 -18.60
N PRO A 83 -8.38 2.27 -19.93
CA PRO A 83 -8.54 0.93 -20.49
C PRO A 83 -7.38 -0.01 -20.11
N ASP A 84 -6.19 0.52 -19.85
CA ASP A 84 -5.01 -0.29 -19.48
C ASP A 84 -5.20 -1.06 -18.16
N TYR A 85 -6.12 -0.60 -17.30
CA TYR A 85 -6.38 -1.22 -15.99
C TYR A 85 -7.70 -2.00 -15.93
N GLU A 86 -8.48 -2.06 -17.01
CA GLU A 86 -9.78 -2.76 -17.01
C GLU A 86 -9.62 -4.27 -16.77
N CYS A 87 -8.65 -4.91 -17.41
CA CYS A 87 -8.36 -6.33 -17.18
C CYS A 87 -8.02 -6.62 -15.71
N LEU A 88 -7.22 -5.75 -15.09
CA LEU A 88 -6.84 -5.89 -13.68
C LEU A 88 -8.03 -5.65 -12.73
N ARG A 89 -8.92 -4.69 -13.04
CA ARG A 89 -10.18 -4.49 -12.30
C ARG A 89 -11.09 -5.70 -12.41
N ALA A 90 -11.18 -6.32 -13.59
CA ALA A 90 -11.96 -7.54 -13.79
C ALA A 90 -11.41 -8.69 -12.94
N GLU A 91 -10.09 -8.86 -12.87
CA GLU A 91 -9.46 -9.88 -12.04
C GLU A 91 -9.67 -9.62 -10.54
N LEU A 92 -9.58 -8.36 -10.10
CA LEU A 92 -9.92 -7.98 -8.72
C LEU A 92 -11.38 -8.30 -8.39
N ARG A 93 -12.33 -8.02 -9.29
CA ARG A 93 -13.75 -8.36 -9.10
C ARG A 93 -13.97 -9.88 -8.96
N ARG A 94 -13.18 -10.70 -9.67
CA ARG A 94 -13.22 -12.17 -9.56
C ARG A 94 -12.68 -12.68 -8.23
N MET A 95 -11.62 -12.04 -7.71
CA MET A 95 -11.04 -12.39 -6.42
C MET A 95 -11.83 -11.83 -5.22
N ALA A 96 -12.62 -10.77 -5.43
CA ALA A 96 -13.29 -10.07 -4.35
C ALA A 96 -14.34 -10.96 -3.66
N PRO A 97 -14.35 -11.01 -2.31
CA PRO A 97 -15.38 -11.75 -1.58
C PRO A 97 -16.76 -11.11 -1.80
N PRO A 98 -17.86 -11.89 -1.65
CA PRO A 98 -19.21 -11.37 -1.87
C PRO A 98 -19.55 -10.28 -0.85
N ASN A 99 -20.16 -9.18 -1.33
CA ASN A 99 -20.34 -7.89 -0.60
C ASN A 99 -19.04 -7.22 -0.09
N GLY A 100 -17.86 -7.72 -0.45
CA GLY A 100 -16.59 -7.14 -0.08
C GLY A 100 -15.87 -6.52 -1.28
N ARG A 101 -14.58 -6.25 -1.11
CA ARG A 101 -13.72 -5.73 -2.18
C ARG A 101 -12.34 -6.37 -2.16
N ALA A 102 -11.74 -6.50 -3.33
CA ALA A 102 -10.31 -6.76 -3.48
C ALA A 102 -9.60 -5.44 -3.81
N VAL A 103 -8.53 -5.13 -3.11
CA VAL A 103 -7.74 -3.92 -3.29
C VAL A 103 -6.31 -4.31 -3.64
N LEU A 104 -5.84 -3.91 -4.83
CA LEU A 104 -4.44 -3.95 -5.19
C LEU A 104 -3.77 -2.65 -4.71
N LEU A 105 -2.78 -2.76 -3.84
CA LEU A 105 -1.98 -1.66 -3.35
C LEU A 105 -0.65 -1.61 -4.09
N PHE A 106 -0.30 -0.44 -4.59
CA PHE A 106 1.02 -0.16 -5.14
C PHE A 106 1.88 0.44 -4.06
N ARG A 107 3.10 -0.07 -3.88
CA ARG A 107 4.03 0.37 -2.84
C ARG A 107 5.29 0.96 -3.44
N ASN A 108 5.85 1.94 -2.74
CA ASN A 108 7.23 2.34 -2.95
C ASN A 108 8.19 1.25 -2.48
N ARG A 109 9.45 1.30 -2.92
CA ARG A 109 10.53 0.40 -2.47
C ARG A 109 10.71 0.35 -0.93
N CYS A 110 10.30 1.42 -0.25
CA CYS A 110 10.31 1.53 1.21
C CYS A 110 9.17 0.76 1.91
N GLY A 111 8.19 0.25 1.15
CA GLY A 111 7.00 -0.45 1.61
C GLY A 111 5.77 0.42 1.84
N CYS A 112 5.87 1.75 1.73
CA CYS A 112 4.71 2.64 1.89
C CYS A 112 3.77 2.53 0.68
N PRO A 113 2.44 2.45 0.92
CA PRO A 113 1.49 2.47 -0.17
C PRO A 113 1.45 3.86 -0.82
N ILE A 114 1.31 3.89 -2.14
CA ILE A 114 1.32 5.13 -2.95
C ILE A 114 0.08 5.31 -3.81
N ALA A 115 -0.57 4.22 -4.19
CA ALA A 115 -1.77 4.22 -5.01
C ALA A 115 -2.52 2.90 -4.82
N LYS A 116 -3.78 2.87 -5.26
CA LYS A 116 -4.61 1.68 -5.20
C LYS A 116 -5.42 1.45 -6.47
N LEU A 117 -5.89 0.22 -6.63
CA LEU A 117 -6.94 -0.18 -7.55
C LEU A 117 -7.90 -1.12 -6.81
N GLU A 118 -9.21 -1.00 -7.00
CA GLU A 118 -10.18 -1.89 -6.35
C GLU A 118 -11.17 -2.52 -7.34
N GLY A 119 -11.61 -3.72 -6.99
CA GLY A 119 -12.70 -4.44 -7.61
C GLY A 119 -13.71 -4.87 -6.53
N TRP A 120 -14.97 -4.51 -6.73
CA TRP A 120 -16.06 -4.90 -5.82
C TRP A 120 -16.56 -6.30 -6.15
N GLY A 121 -16.80 -7.08 -5.10
CA GLY A 121 -17.41 -8.39 -5.23
C GLY A 121 -18.88 -8.30 -5.58
N VAL A 122 -19.43 -9.41 -6.07
CA VAL A 122 -20.85 -9.50 -6.37
C VAL A 122 -21.69 -9.31 -5.09
N PRO A 123 -22.80 -8.55 -5.14
CA PRO A 123 -23.71 -8.44 -4.01
C PRO A 123 -24.28 -9.82 -3.63
N LYS A 124 -24.32 -10.15 -2.34
CA LYS A 124 -25.05 -11.34 -1.87
C LYS A 124 -26.54 -11.10 -2.14
N SER A 125 -27.11 -11.91 -3.03
CA SER A 125 -28.57 -11.97 -3.19
C SER A 125 -29.20 -12.25 -1.83
N LYS A 126 -30.12 -11.38 -1.38
CA LYS A 126 -31.01 -11.71 -0.26
C LYS A 126 -31.83 -12.90 -0.74
N ARG A 127 -31.55 -14.10 -0.21
CA ARG A 127 -32.42 -15.28 -0.40
C ARG A 127 -33.83 -14.83 -0.04
N ARG A 128 -34.68 -14.61 -1.06
CA ARG A 128 -36.09 -14.30 -0.86
C ARG A 128 -36.65 -15.58 -0.25
N SER A 129 -36.88 -15.60 1.07
CA SER A 129 -37.55 -16.72 1.72
C SER A 129 -38.90 -16.84 1.03
N LYS A 130 -39.06 -17.87 0.20
CA LYS A 130 -40.36 -18.23 -0.35
C LYS A 130 -41.15 -18.77 0.84
N ARG A 131 -42.03 -17.92 1.38
CA ARG A 131 -43.08 -18.36 2.30
C ARG A 131 -44.05 -19.25 1.54
#